data_AF-A0A6J0JBD7-F1
#
_entry.id   AF-A0A6J0JBD7-F1
#
_cell.length_a   1.000
_cell.length_b   1.000
_cell.length_c   1.000
_cell.angle_alpha   90.00
_cell.angle_beta   90.00
_cell.angle_gamma   90.00
#
_symmetry.space_group_name_H-M   'P 1'
#
loop_
_entity.id
_entity.type
_entity.pdbx_description
1 polymer ?
#
loop_
_entity_poly.entity_id
_entity_poly.type
_entity_poly.pdbx_seq_one_letter_code
_entity_poly.pdbx_strand_id
1 'polypeptide(L)'
;DPGFPRLGQMVLEYEHPLKKLLEEFGPHTKAVSSALLSLRCLFMRRNLDAEQWRKEQLLSLLGTAGDMLSPATSDSMACEYLSLEVMERWIVLGFLVCPLPVLGVPLFLGCPLTRRGAHSGVPGVPPPRFGGAPVPVPTPDSWVPAVGFLVCPGALGGSPPCQELWRRALQGSLFVTLVRDEALPVHK
;
A
#
# COMPACT_ATOMS: atom_id res chain seq x y z
N ASP A 1 -26.69 -24.35 -6.87
CA ASP A 1 -25.68 -23.89 -7.83
C ASP A 1 -24.37 -24.63 -7.57
N PRO A 2 -23.73 -25.30 -8.56
CA PRO A 2 -22.48 -26.03 -8.35
C PRO A 2 -21.32 -25.14 -7.87
N GLY A 3 -21.37 -23.82 -8.07
CA GLY A 3 -20.35 -22.89 -7.58
C GLY A 3 -20.46 -22.53 -6.09
N PHE A 4 -21.58 -22.85 -5.44
CA PHE A 4 -21.88 -22.39 -4.09
C PHE A 4 -20.87 -22.84 -3.01
N PRO A 5 -20.39 -24.10 -2.99
CA PRO A 5 -19.40 -24.53 -1.99
C PRO A 5 -18.07 -23.78 -2.11
N ARG A 6 -17.62 -23.52 -3.35
CA ARG A 6 -16.38 -22.79 -3.64
C ARG A 6 -16.49 -21.33 -3.22
N LEU A 7 -17.65 -20.70 -3.46
CA LEU A 7 -17.90 -19.32 -3.03
C LEU A 7 -17.87 -19.21 -1.50
N GLY A 8 -18.54 -20.12 -0.79
CA GLY A 8 -18.52 -20.14 0.68
C GLY A 8 -17.10 -20.28 1.24
N GLN A 9 -16.28 -21.15 0.65
CA GLN A 9 -14.88 -21.30 1.02
C GLN A 9 -14.07 -20.02 0.77
N MET A 10 -14.26 -19.38 -0.39
CA MET A 10 -13.55 -18.14 -0.73
C MET A 10 -13.89 -17.01 0.26
N VAL A 11 -15.16 -16.87 0.66
CA VAL A 11 -15.58 -15.84 1.62
C VAL A 11 -14.92 -16.05 2.99
N LEU A 12 -14.79 -17.31 3.44
CA LEU A 12 -14.11 -17.63 4.71
C LEU A 12 -12.59 -17.44 4.60
N GLU A 13 -11.99 -17.81 3.48
CA GLU A 13 -10.55 -17.71 3.24
C GLU A 13 -10.06 -16.26 3.15
N TYR A 14 -10.86 -15.40 2.51
CA TYR A 14 -10.64 -13.96 2.43
C TYR A 14 -11.51 -13.19 3.43
N GLU A 15 -11.84 -13.77 4.58
CA GLU A 15 -12.35 -12.96 5.71
C GLU A 15 -11.33 -11.87 6.03
N HIS A 16 -10.05 -12.22 5.88
CA HIS A 16 -8.93 -11.32 6.07
C HIS A 16 -8.08 -11.04 4.81
N PRO A 17 -8.57 -10.29 3.78
CA PRO A 17 -7.97 -10.23 2.45
C PRO A 17 -6.50 -9.81 2.40
N LEU A 18 -6.08 -8.73 3.08
CA LEU A 18 -4.68 -8.28 2.99
C LEU A 18 -3.71 -9.31 3.56
N LYS A 19 -4.08 -9.98 4.66
CA LYS A 19 -3.24 -11.02 5.27
C LYS A 19 -3.12 -12.22 4.33
N LYS A 20 -4.24 -12.65 3.75
CA LYS A 20 -4.28 -13.77 2.82
C LYS A 20 -3.50 -13.47 1.54
N LEU A 21 -3.68 -12.27 0.96
CA LEU A 21 -2.96 -11.81 -0.21
C LEU A 21 -1.45 -11.79 0.03
N LEU A 22 -0.99 -11.34 1.20
CA LEU A 22 0.43 -11.33 1.57
C LEU A 22 1.05 -12.74 1.49
N GLU A 23 0.34 -13.74 2.02
CA GLU A 23 0.78 -15.15 2.00
C GLU A 23 0.82 -15.71 0.57
N GLU A 24 -0.18 -15.39 -0.25
CA GLU A 24 -0.30 -15.86 -1.64
C GLU A 24 0.72 -15.21 -2.59
N PHE A 25 1.07 -13.95 -2.36
CA PHE A 25 1.97 -13.18 -3.22
C PHE A 25 3.46 -13.31 -2.85
N GLY A 26 3.79 -14.03 -1.76
CA GLY A 26 5.15 -14.39 -1.39
C GLY A 26 6.06 -14.79 -2.58
N PRO A 27 5.69 -15.79 -3.42
CA PRO A 27 6.52 -16.21 -4.56
C PRO A 27 6.66 -15.15 -5.67
N HIS A 28 5.74 -14.18 -5.73
CA HIS A 28 5.71 -13.15 -6.78
C HIS A 28 6.47 -11.87 -6.41
N THR A 29 6.93 -11.75 -5.16
CA THR A 29 7.58 -10.55 -4.63
C THR A 29 8.67 -9.99 -5.53
N LYS A 30 9.52 -10.84 -6.11
CA LYS A 30 10.60 -10.38 -7.01
C LYS A 30 10.08 -9.75 -8.29
N ALA A 31 9.07 -10.36 -8.91
CA ALA A 31 8.48 -9.88 -10.17
C ALA A 31 7.67 -8.60 -9.96
N VAL A 32 6.89 -8.53 -8.88
CA VAL A 32 6.15 -7.31 -8.53
C VAL A 32 7.11 -6.16 -8.24
N SER A 33 8.15 -6.42 -7.44
CA SER A 33 9.12 -5.37 -7.08
C SER A 33 9.91 -4.86 -8.29
N SER A 34 10.30 -5.73 -9.22
CA SER A 34 10.97 -5.29 -10.45
C SER A 34 10.03 -4.47 -11.35
N ALA A 35 8.76 -4.86 -11.47
CA ALA A 35 7.76 -4.10 -12.21
C ALA A 35 7.54 -2.71 -11.59
N LEU A 36 7.40 -2.62 -10.25
CA LEU A 36 7.23 -1.34 -9.56
C LEU A 36 8.47 -0.45 -9.70
N LEU A 37 9.67 -1.02 -9.62
CA LEU A 37 10.91 -0.26 -9.84
C LEU A 37 11.02 0.30 -11.26
N SER A 38 10.45 -0.35 -12.27
CA SER A 38 10.43 0.19 -13.63
C SER A 38 9.66 1.52 -13.74
N LEU A 39 8.68 1.75 -12.85
CA LEU A 39 7.92 3.00 -12.78
C LEU A 39 8.67 4.13 -12.08
N ARG A 40 9.76 3.84 -11.38
CA ARG A 40 10.47 4.80 -10.52
C ARG A 40 10.86 6.08 -11.24
N CYS A 41 11.48 5.98 -12.43
CA CYS A 41 11.93 7.16 -13.17
C CYS A 41 10.75 8.05 -13.60
N LEU A 42 9.66 7.44 -14.06
CA LEU A 42 8.46 8.15 -14.51
C LEU A 42 7.72 8.79 -13.34
N PHE A 43 7.52 8.04 -12.25
CA PHE A 43 6.83 8.50 -11.06
C PHE A 43 7.57 9.68 -10.42
N MET A 44 8.90 9.58 -10.23
CA MET A 44 9.68 10.64 -9.59
C MET A 44 9.75 11.92 -10.43
N ARG A 45 9.78 11.81 -11.77
CA ARG A 45 9.79 12.98 -12.67
C ARG A 45 8.43 13.67 -12.73
N ARG A 46 7.33 12.93 -12.57
CA ARG A 46 5.97 13.48 -12.67
C ARG A 46 5.41 13.93 -11.32
N ASN A 47 5.89 13.35 -10.22
CA ASN A 47 5.51 13.71 -8.86
C ASN A 47 6.46 14.77 -8.29
N LEU A 48 6.50 15.94 -8.93
CA LEU A 48 7.31 17.09 -8.53
C LEU A 48 6.41 18.22 -8.00
N ASP A 49 7.00 19.10 -7.22
CA ASP A 49 6.31 20.27 -6.68
C ASP A 49 6.05 21.33 -7.76
N ALA A 50 5.03 22.17 -7.54
CA ALA A 50 4.65 23.22 -8.48
C ALA A 50 5.77 24.23 -8.79
N GLU A 51 6.68 24.48 -7.84
CA GLU A 51 7.87 25.32 -8.07
C GLU A 51 8.88 24.65 -9.02
N GLN A 52 9.04 23.33 -8.91
CA GLN A 52 9.92 22.55 -9.78
C GLN A 52 9.37 22.51 -11.20
N TRP A 53 8.05 22.32 -11.37
CA TRP A 53 7.40 22.40 -12.68
C TRP A 53 7.60 23.75 -13.37
N ARG A 54 7.51 24.85 -12.61
CA ARG A 54 7.79 26.20 -13.14
C ARG A 54 9.25 26.37 -13.55
N LYS A 55 10.19 25.85 -12.75
CA LYS A 55 11.62 25.90 -13.06
C LYS A 55 11.96 25.09 -14.32
N GLU A 56 11.36 23.92 -14.49
CA GLU A 56 11.59 23.04 -15.63
C GLU A 56 10.82 23.46 -16.89
N GLN A 57 9.95 24.48 -16.80
CA GLN A 57 9.08 24.90 -17.89
C GLN A 57 8.28 23.71 -18.46
N LEU A 58 7.83 22.82 -17.59
CA LEU A 58 7.11 21.61 -17.97
C LEU A 58 5.85 22.00 -18.77
N LEU A 59 5.67 21.41 -19.96
CA LEU A 59 4.57 21.72 -20.90
C LEU A 59 4.63 23.12 -21.55
N SER A 60 5.75 23.85 -21.43
CA SER A 60 5.91 25.12 -22.12
C SER A 60 6.13 24.92 -23.62
N LEU A 61 5.14 25.30 -24.42
CA LEU A 61 5.23 25.29 -25.89
C LEU A 61 6.06 26.45 -26.44
N LEU A 62 6.22 27.52 -25.65
CA LEU A 62 6.92 28.75 -26.04
C LEU A 62 8.33 28.83 -25.44
N GLY A 63 8.73 27.84 -24.63
CA GLY A 63 10.05 27.80 -23.99
C GLY A 63 11.19 27.75 -25.01
N THR A 64 10.99 27.01 -26.11
CA THR A 64 11.94 26.94 -27.24
C THR A 64 11.19 27.14 -28.57
N ALA A 65 11.23 28.36 -29.10
CA ALA A 65 10.54 28.71 -30.36
C ALA A 65 10.97 27.85 -31.57
N GLY A 66 12.20 27.31 -31.56
CA GLY A 66 12.73 26.44 -32.61
C GLY A 66 12.09 25.05 -32.68
N ASP A 67 11.49 24.58 -31.59
CA ASP A 67 10.91 23.22 -31.50
C ASP A 67 9.39 23.22 -31.66
N MET A 68 8.74 24.38 -31.86
CA MET A 68 7.28 24.47 -31.93
C MET A 68 6.64 23.62 -33.03
N LEU A 69 7.37 23.38 -34.12
CA LEU A 69 6.90 22.56 -35.25
C LEU A 69 7.33 21.09 -35.12
N SER A 70 8.17 20.76 -34.14
CA SER A 70 8.59 19.38 -33.91
C SER A 70 7.56 18.67 -33.04
N PRO A 71 7.19 17.42 -33.39
CA PRO A 71 6.31 16.65 -32.53
C PRO A 71 7.03 16.34 -31.22
N ALA A 72 6.37 16.55 -30.10
CA ALA A 72 6.86 16.04 -28.82
C ALA A 72 6.86 14.51 -28.91
N THR A 73 8.06 13.91 -28.98
CA THR A 73 8.24 12.45 -29.05
C THR A 73 8.92 11.93 -27.79
N SER A 74 8.47 10.78 -27.28
CA SER A 74 9.16 10.03 -26.23
C SER A 74 9.10 8.54 -26.56
N ASP A 75 10.14 7.79 -26.15
CA ASP A 75 10.23 6.35 -26.39
C ASP A 75 9.11 5.55 -25.69
N SER A 76 8.41 6.17 -24.74
CA SER A 76 7.37 5.56 -23.91
C SER A 76 6.11 6.45 -23.81
N MET A 77 5.55 6.84 -24.95
CA MET A 77 4.34 7.67 -25.02
C MET A 77 3.18 7.19 -24.13
N ALA A 78 2.95 5.87 -24.06
CA ALA A 78 1.91 5.30 -23.23
C ALA A 78 2.06 5.66 -21.73
N CYS A 79 3.30 5.82 -21.26
CA CYS A 79 3.61 6.18 -19.89
C CYS A 79 3.37 7.66 -19.56
N GLU A 80 3.32 8.54 -20.56
CA GLU A 80 2.99 9.96 -20.35
C GLU A 80 1.49 10.15 -20.03
N TYR A 81 0.61 9.33 -20.62
CA TYR A 81 -0.83 9.36 -20.37
C TYR A 81 -1.27 8.60 -19.10
N LEU A 82 -0.39 7.77 -18.54
CA LEU A 82 -0.67 7.04 -17.32
C LEU A 82 -0.90 8.03 -16.16
N SER A 83 -2.05 7.99 -15.47
CA SER A 83 -2.32 8.95 -14.39
C SER A 83 -1.42 8.71 -13.17
N LEU A 84 -1.04 9.79 -12.47
CA LEU A 84 -0.27 9.72 -11.21
C LEU A 84 -0.99 8.87 -10.14
N GLU A 85 -2.31 9.02 -10.00
CA GLU A 85 -3.12 8.25 -9.05
C GLU A 85 -3.03 6.74 -9.28
N VAL A 86 -3.09 6.30 -10.55
CA VAL A 86 -2.94 4.87 -10.89
C VAL A 86 -1.55 4.36 -10.55
N MET A 87 -0.49 5.13 -10.83
CA MET A 87 0.88 4.75 -10.47
C MET A 87 1.05 4.66 -8.94
N GLU A 88 0.54 5.64 -8.21
CA GLU A 88 0.58 5.66 -6.75
C GLU A 88 -0.14 4.45 -6.17
N ARG A 89 -1.35 4.16 -6.66
CA ARG A 89 -2.10 2.96 -6.27
C ARG A 89 -1.33 1.67 -6.53
N TRP A 90 -0.69 1.55 -7.69
CA TRP A 90 0.15 0.38 -8.01
C TRP A 90 1.33 0.24 -7.05
N ILE A 91 2.02 1.35 -6.75
CA ILE A 91 3.16 1.37 -5.82
C ILE A 91 2.72 0.99 -4.41
N VAL A 92 1.68 1.64 -3.89
CA VAL A 92 1.20 1.41 -2.51
C VAL A 92 0.66 -0.01 -2.35
N LEU A 93 -0.28 -0.43 -3.20
CA LEU A 93 -0.88 -1.77 -3.08
C LEU A 93 0.12 -2.88 -3.42
N GLY A 94 0.96 -2.66 -4.43
CA GLY A 94 1.94 -3.65 -4.88
C GLY A 94 2.97 -3.96 -3.80
N PHE A 95 3.51 -2.93 -3.13
CA PHE A 95 4.43 -3.19 -2.03
C PHE A 95 3.72 -3.56 -0.71
N LEU A 96 2.45 -3.19 -0.51
CA LEU A 96 1.63 -3.67 0.61
C LEU A 96 1.43 -5.19 0.57
N VAL A 97 1.20 -5.74 -0.63
CA VAL A 97 0.97 -7.18 -0.85
C VAL A 97 2.29 -7.95 -1.06
N CYS A 98 3.34 -7.27 -1.53
CA CYS A 98 4.68 -7.83 -1.73
C CYS A 98 5.75 -7.02 -0.99
N PRO A 99 5.80 -7.04 0.36
CA PRO A 99 6.92 -6.45 1.07
C PRO A 99 8.19 -7.25 0.76
N LEU A 100 9.27 -6.57 0.37
CA LEU A 100 10.52 -7.24 0.07
C LEU A 100 11.06 -7.90 1.36
N PRO A 101 11.15 -9.24 1.46
CA PRO A 101 11.68 -9.86 2.66
C PRO A 101 13.16 -9.51 2.78
N VAL A 102 13.53 -8.84 3.88
CA VAL A 102 14.86 -9.03 4.46
C VAL A 102 14.99 -10.54 4.69
N LEU A 103 16.01 -11.16 4.10
CA LEU A 103 16.31 -12.58 4.26
C LEU A 103 16.16 -13.00 5.74
N GLY A 104 15.18 -13.85 6.05
CA GLY A 104 15.24 -14.76 7.18
C GLY A 104 14.93 -14.22 8.59
N VAL A 105 13.85 -13.47 8.81
CA VAL A 105 13.30 -13.32 10.18
C VAL A 105 11.79 -13.61 10.18
N PRO A 106 11.31 -14.57 11.00
CA PRO A 106 9.88 -14.73 11.22
C PRO A 106 9.38 -13.51 11.99
N LEU A 107 8.63 -12.63 11.32
CA LEU A 107 7.94 -11.46 11.91
C LEU A 107 6.77 -11.86 12.84
N PHE A 108 6.87 -13.00 13.52
CA PHE A 108 5.90 -13.46 14.52
C PHE A 108 6.44 -13.48 15.95
N LEU A 109 7.65 -12.97 16.21
CA LEU A 109 8.14 -12.79 17.58
C LEU A 109 8.28 -11.30 17.95
N GLY A 110 7.19 -10.75 18.47
CA GLY A 110 7.21 -9.71 19.50
C GLY A 110 7.76 -8.34 19.10
N CYS A 111 6.87 -7.41 18.76
CA CYS A 111 7.08 -6.01 19.14
C CYS A 111 6.74 -5.86 20.63
N PRO A 112 7.70 -5.61 21.53
CA PRO A 112 7.42 -5.31 22.92
C PRO A 112 7.21 -3.80 23.04
N LEU A 113 6.12 -3.26 22.48
CA LEU A 113 5.79 -1.83 22.61
C LEU A 113 4.34 -1.55 23.02
N THR A 114 3.66 -2.55 23.58
CA THR A 114 2.34 -2.37 24.21
C THR A 114 2.31 -3.02 25.59
N ARG A 115 3.15 -2.52 26.51
CA ARG A 115 2.87 -2.64 27.95
C ARG A 115 3.45 -1.48 28.75
N ARG A 116 2.93 -0.27 28.50
CA ARG A 116 2.78 0.73 29.57
C ARG A 116 1.29 0.93 29.82
N GLY A 117 0.69 -0.12 30.38
CA GLY A 117 -0.55 0.05 31.12
C GLY A 117 -0.24 0.92 32.33
N ALA A 118 -0.69 2.17 32.26
CA ALA A 118 -1.27 2.79 33.44
C ALA A 118 -2.36 1.84 33.95
N HIS A 119 -2.35 1.49 35.23
CA HIS A 119 -3.54 1.20 36.06
C HIS A 119 -3.04 0.87 37.48
N SER A 120 -3.06 1.87 38.35
CA SER A 120 -3.16 1.70 39.79
C SER A 120 -4.63 1.52 40.16
N GLY A 121 -4.95 0.42 40.84
CA GLY A 121 -6.10 0.29 41.75
C GLY A 121 -7.45 -0.08 41.13
N VAL A 122 -7.99 -1.26 41.45
CA VAL A 122 -8.98 -1.53 42.52
C VAL A 122 -9.50 -2.98 42.34
N PRO A 123 -9.77 -3.77 43.41
CA PRO A 123 -10.09 -5.20 43.31
C PRO A 123 -11.60 -5.51 43.42
N GLY A 124 -11.99 -6.63 42.79
CA GLY A 124 -13.11 -7.50 43.23
C GLY A 124 -14.36 -7.48 42.37
N VAL A 125 -14.74 -8.66 41.83
CA VAL A 125 -16.09 -9.32 41.80
C VAL A 125 -16.01 -10.55 40.86
N PRO A 126 -16.56 -11.74 41.24
CA PRO A 126 -16.52 -12.97 40.42
C PRO A 126 -17.66 -13.05 39.37
N PRO A 127 -17.60 -13.99 38.40
CA PRO A 127 -18.39 -13.91 37.17
C PRO A 127 -19.73 -14.65 37.25
N PRO A 128 -20.70 -14.36 36.35
CA PRO A 128 -21.71 -15.32 35.95
C PRO A 128 -21.41 -15.95 34.58
N ARG A 129 -21.75 -17.23 34.46
CA ARG A 129 -21.72 -18.05 33.24
C ARG A 129 -23.05 -17.94 32.46
N PHE A 130 -22.95 -18.35 31.19
CA PHE A 130 -23.98 -18.83 30.24
C PHE A 130 -24.65 -17.82 29.29
N GLY A 131 -24.51 -18.12 27.99
CA GLY A 131 -25.64 -18.07 27.05
C GLY A 131 -25.40 -17.33 25.75
N GLY A 132 -25.01 -18.05 24.69
CA GLY A 132 -25.17 -17.64 23.28
C GLY A 132 -24.15 -16.63 22.75
N ALA A 133 -23.14 -17.09 22.02
CA ALA A 133 -22.23 -16.21 21.29
C ALA A 133 -22.97 -15.62 20.07
N PRO A 134 -23.11 -14.29 19.94
CA PRO A 134 -23.43 -13.69 18.65
C PRO A 134 -22.20 -13.85 17.74
N VAL A 135 -22.42 -14.33 16.51
CA VAL A 135 -21.39 -14.34 15.47
C VAL A 135 -20.94 -12.89 15.27
N PRO A 136 -19.66 -12.54 15.48
CA PRO A 136 -19.20 -11.17 15.32
C PRO A 136 -19.22 -10.83 13.84
N VAL A 137 -20.04 -9.84 13.46
CA VAL A 137 -19.92 -9.16 12.17
C VAL A 137 -18.62 -8.35 12.23
N PRO A 138 -17.64 -8.59 11.33
CA PRO A 138 -16.39 -7.86 11.37
C PRO A 138 -16.65 -6.38 11.01
N THR A 139 -16.34 -5.48 11.94
CA THR A 139 -16.29 -4.05 11.71
C THR A 139 -15.10 -3.70 10.78
N PRO A 140 -15.20 -2.66 9.94
CA PRO A 140 -14.14 -2.26 9.00
C PRO A 140 -12.78 -1.90 9.67
N ASP A 141 -12.74 -1.79 10.99
CA ASP A 141 -11.58 -1.39 11.79
C ASP A 141 -10.50 -2.49 11.97
N SER A 142 -10.73 -3.74 11.52
CA SER A 142 -9.77 -4.84 11.68
C SER A 142 -8.65 -4.88 10.62
N TRP A 143 -8.81 -4.14 9.52
CA TRP A 143 -7.84 -4.03 8.40
C TRP A 143 -6.67 -3.09 8.70
N VAL A 144 -6.96 -2.12 9.56
CA VAL A 144 -6.20 -0.93 9.90
C VAL A 144 -4.86 -1.24 10.59
N PRO A 145 -4.76 -2.14 11.60
CA PRO A 145 -3.49 -2.36 12.30
C PRO A 145 -2.40 -3.07 11.47
N ALA A 146 -2.74 -3.71 10.34
CA ALA A 146 -1.74 -4.33 9.45
C ALA A 146 -0.96 -3.29 8.63
N VAL A 147 -1.63 -2.20 8.23
CA VAL A 147 -1.01 -1.11 7.46
C VAL A 147 -0.04 -0.32 8.34
N GLY A 148 -0.45 0.02 9.57
CA GLY A 148 0.40 0.73 10.53
C GLY A 148 1.68 -0.03 10.92
N PHE A 149 1.67 -1.37 10.88
CA PHE A 149 2.84 -2.20 11.19
C PHE A 149 3.85 -2.30 10.02
N LEU A 150 3.40 -2.11 8.77
CA LEU A 150 4.26 -2.06 7.58
C LEU A 150 4.92 -0.69 7.33
N VAL A 151 4.47 0.36 8.04
CA VAL A 151 5.11 1.69 8.01
C VAL A 151 6.46 1.71 8.74
N CYS A 152 6.81 0.64 9.47
CA CYS A 152 8.16 0.48 10.01
C CYS A 152 9.19 0.29 8.87
N PRO A 153 10.18 1.19 8.70
CA PRO A 153 11.15 1.15 7.60
C PRO A 153 11.97 -0.15 7.48
N GLY A 154 12.00 -0.97 8.54
CA GLY A 154 12.76 -2.22 8.59
C GLY A 154 12.22 -3.35 7.70
N ALA A 155 10.93 -3.35 7.37
CA ALA A 155 10.31 -4.43 6.58
C ALA A 155 10.69 -4.38 5.09
N LEU A 156 11.08 -3.21 4.56
CA LEU A 156 11.57 -3.04 3.18
C LEU A 156 13.10 -3.03 3.07
N GLY A 157 13.82 -3.46 4.11
CA GLY A 157 15.27 -3.33 4.28
C GLY A 157 16.15 -3.85 3.13
N GLY A 158 15.60 -4.63 2.21
CA GLY A 158 16.36 -5.26 1.12
C GLY A 158 16.71 -4.36 -0.07
N SER A 159 16.05 -3.21 -0.28
CA SER A 159 16.42 -2.31 -1.39
C SER A 159 16.08 -0.82 -1.15
N PRO A 160 17.09 0.07 -1.07
CA PRO A 160 16.89 1.51 -0.97
C PRO A 160 15.98 2.14 -2.05
N PRO A 161 16.03 1.72 -3.34
CA PRO A 161 15.18 2.34 -4.36
C PRO A 161 13.69 2.00 -4.20
N CYS A 162 13.33 0.81 -3.69
CA CYS A 162 11.93 0.48 -3.40
C CYS A 162 11.43 1.27 -2.19
N GLN A 163 12.26 1.44 -1.16
CA GLN A 163 11.90 2.24 0.02
C GLN A 163 11.62 3.70 -0.33
N GLU A 164 12.48 4.30 -1.15
CA GLU A 164 12.27 5.69 -1.57
C GLU A 164 10.99 5.83 -2.40
N LEU A 165 10.78 4.90 -3.35
CA LEU A 165 9.58 4.91 -4.18
C LEU A 165 8.30 4.76 -3.35
N TRP A 166 8.30 3.81 -2.40
CA TRP A 166 7.20 3.62 -1.45
C TRP A 166 6.96 4.91 -0.65
N ARG A 167 8.01 5.44 0.01
CA ARG A 167 7.90 6.64 0.87
C ARG A 167 7.29 7.80 0.11
N ARG A 168 7.76 8.03 -1.12
CA ARG A 168 7.27 9.09 -1.99
C ARG A 168 5.80 8.91 -2.36
N ALA A 169 5.36 7.67 -2.60
CA ALA A 169 3.95 7.38 -2.83
C ALA A 169 3.10 7.63 -1.57
N LEU A 170 3.54 7.18 -0.38
CA LEU A 170 2.80 7.44 0.87
C LEU A 170 2.68 8.92 1.25
N GLN A 171 3.59 9.77 0.77
CA GLN A 171 3.55 11.21 1.00
C GLN A 171 2.57 11.92 0.04
N GLY A 172 2.18 11.28 -1.06
CA GLY A 172 1.29 11.84 -2.08
C GLY A 172 -0.17 11.88 -1.65
N SER A 173 -0.64 10.85 -0.95
CA SER A 173 -2.05 10.72 -0.55
C SER A 173 -2.26 10.15 0.85
N LEU A 174 -3.40 10.50 1.44
CA LEU A 174 -3.90 9.96 2.70
C LEU A 174 -4.70 8.65 2.50
N PHE A 175 -5.22 8.44 1.30
CA PHE A 175 -6.09 7.32 0.95
C PHE A 175 -5.78 6.79 -0.46
N VAL A 176 -5.97 5.50 -0.67
CA VAL A 176 -5.90 4.87 -2.00
C VAL A 176 -7.30 4.49 -2.45
N THR A 177 -7.72 4.94 -3.62
CA THR A 177 -9.01 4.60 -4.23
C THR A 177 -9.01 3.12 -4.67
N LEU A 178 -9.95 2.34 -4.14
CA LEU A 178 -10.15 0.95 -4.52
C LEU A 178 -11.07 0.89 -5.75
N VAL A 179 -12.35 1.23 -5.54
CA VAL A 179 -13.38 1.25 -6.57
C VAL A 179 -14.34 2.40 -6.29
N ARG A 180 -14.43 3.36 -7.22
CA ARG A 180 -15.29 4.55 -7.09
C ARG A 180 -14.97 5.31 -5.79
N ASP A 181 -15.93 5.39 -4.88
CA ASP A 181 -15.83 6.14 -3.62
C ASP A 181 -15.23 5.30 -2.47
N GLU A 182 -15.03 4.00 -2.70
CA GLU A 182 -14.39 3.12 -1.72
C GLU A 182 -12.88 3.39 -1.68
N ALA A 183 -12.37 3.79 -0.52
CA ALA A 183 -10.97 4.15 -0.33
C ALA A 183 -10.36 3.46 0.89
N LEU A 184 -9.11 3.02 0.75
CA LEU A 184 -8.32 2.45 1.84
C LEU A 184 -7.47 3.56 2.49
N PRO A 185 -7.61 3.84 3.79
CA PRO A 185 -6.71 4.77 4.48
C PRO A 185 -5.30 4.18 4.55
N VAL A 186 -4.32 5.01 4.23
CA VAL A 186 -2.92 4.57 4.09
C VAL A 186 -2.15 4.64 5.41
N HIS A 187 -2.56 5.51 6.34
CA HIS A 187 -1.82 5.82 7.57
C HIS A 187 -2.61 5.55 8.86
N LYS A 188 -3.83 5.03 8.76
CA LYS A 188 -4.62 4.64 9.93
C LYS A 188 -4.32 3.19 10.25
#